data_AF-A0A1G2Z806-F1
#
_entry.id   AF-A0A1G2Z806-F1
#
_cell.length_a   1.000
_cell.length_b   1.000
_cell.length_c   1.000
_cell.angle_alpha   90.00
_cell.angle_beta   90.00
_cell.angle_gamma   90.00
#
_symmetry.space_group_name_H-M   'P 1'
#
loop_
_entity.id
_entity.type
_entity.pdbx_description
1 polymer ?
#
loop_
_entity_poly.entity_id
_entity_poly.type
_entity_poly.pdbx_seq_one_letter_code
_entity_poly.pdbx_strand_id
1 'polypeptide(L)'
;MAGLISQFLVFAGHLLMGLIIFGIGLWLANLAAQVVRTSQLAQARFLSLAARVSIVILAGAMALRQMGLANEIITSAFTILMGAVGVAIALAFGLGGRETAARALEEFARSRKEAGANGPPPKPQPSNTAMPPLEMPSQQDIGTYSGSGTN
;
A
#
# COMPACT_ATOMS: atom_id res chain seq x y z
N MET A 1 17.01 -28.55 51.73
CA MET A 1 16.17 -29.27 50.74
C MET A 1 14.82 -28.60 50.44
N ALA A 2 14.13 -27.98 51.42
CA ALA A 2 12.84 -27.31 51.18
C ALA A 2 12.88 -26.13 50.17
N GLY A 3 14.01 -25.42 50.04
CA GLY A 3 14.15 -24.28 49.12
C GLY A 3 14.08 -24.63 47.63
N LEU A 4 14.51 -25.83 47.24
CA LEU A 4 14.47 -26.29 45.85
C LEU A 4 13.03 -26.53 45.37
N ILE A 5 12.19 -27.05 46.25
CA ILE A 5 10.77 -27.32 45.96
C ILE A 5 10.02 -26.00 45.78
N SER A 6 10.28 -25.00 46.63
CA SER A 6 9.71 -23.65 46.50
C SER A 6 10.14 -22.99 45.18
N GLN A 7 11.44 -23.02 44.85
CA GLN A 7 11.96 -22.46 43.60
C GLN A 7 11.38 -23.17 42.36
N PHE A 8 11.20 -24.49 42.43
CA PHE A 8 10.56 -25.26 41.37
C PHE A 8 9.07 -24.92 41.22
N LEU A 9 8.32 -24.80 42.31
CA LEU A 9 6.91 -24.36 42.30
C LEU A 9 6.75 -22.97 41.69
N VAL A 10 7.64 -22.05 42.04
CA VAL A 10 7.67 -20.70 41.47
C VAL A 10 7.97 -20.76 39.97
N PHE A 11 8.96 -21.55 39.54
CA PHE A 11 9.25 -21.77 38.12
C PHE A 11 8.07 -22.38 37.37
N ALA A 12 7.41 -23.40 37.94
CA ALA A 12 6.22 -24.01 37.37
C ALA A 12 5.05 -23.02 37.24
N GLY A 13 4.88 -22.11 38.19
CA GLY A 13 3.91 -21.01 38.11
C GLY A 13 4.18 -20.05 36.96
N HIS A 14 5.45 -19.66 36.77
CA HIS A 14 5.87 -18.85 35.62
C HIS A 14 5.66 -19.58 34.29
N LEU A 15 5.93 -20.89 34.27
CA LEU A 15 5.71 -21.74 33.09
C LEU A 15 4.23 -21.75 32.67
N LEU A 16 3.32 -21.97 33.63
CA LEU A 16 1.88 -21.90 33.41
C LEU A 16 1.45 -20.51 32.91
N MET A 17 2.00 -19.44 33.49
CA MET A 17 1.65 -18.09 33.07
C MET A 17 2.11 -17.80 31.65
N GLY A 18 3.31 -18.24 31.28
CA GLY A 18 3.81 -18.18 29.90
C GLY A 18 2.91 -18.95 28.93
N LEU A 19 2.41 -20.12 29.33
CA LEU A 19 1.52 -20.93 28.49
C LEU A 19 0.17 -20.25 28.26
N ILE A 20 -0.39 -19.58 29.28
CA ILE A 20 -1.62 -18.79 29.14
C ILE A 20 -1.41 -17.65 28.15
N ILE A 21 -0.32 -16.89 28.29
CA ILE A 21 0.03 -15.80 27.36
C ILE A 21 0.20 -16.33 25.94
N PHE A 22 0.89 -17.46 25.78
CA PHE A 22 1.08 -18.09 24.48
C PHE A 22 -0.26 -18.51 23.85
N GLY A 23 -1.16 -19.11 24.63
CA GLY A 23 -2.51 -19.49 24.20
C GLY A 23 -3.32 -18.28 23.71
N ILE A 24 -3.29 -17.17 24.45
CA ILE A 24 -3.92 -15.92 24.04
C ILE A 24 -3.29 -15.40 22.74
N GLY A 25 -1.97 -15.46 22.62
CA GLY A 25 -1.25 -15.06 21.41
C GLY A 25 -1.64 -15.88 20.18
N LEU A 26 -1.81 -17.19 20.31
CA LEU A 26 -2.28 -18.06 19.23
C LEU A 26 -3.72 -17.71 18.80
N TRP A 27 -4.58 -17.39 19.77
CA TRP A 27 -5.94 -16.94 19.49
C TRP A 27 -5.94 -15.61 18.72
N LEU A 28 -5.14 -14.63 19.17
CA LEU A 28 -4.92 -13.35 18.47
C LEU A 28 -4.36 -13.55 17.06
N ALA A 29 -3.41 -14.46 16.88
CA ALA A 29 -2.80 -14.74 15.57
C ALA A 29 -3.84 -15.24 14.56
N ASN A 30 -4.75 -16.10 15.01
CA ASN A 30 -5.84 -16.60 14.17
C ASN A 30 -6.86 -15.50 13.85
N LEU A 31 -7.22 -14.68 14.84
CA LEU A 31 -8.13 -13.55 14.64
C LEU A 31 -7.57 -12.54 13.62
N ALA A 32 -6.31 -12.13 13.78
CA ALA A 32 -5.65 -11.23 12.85
C ALA A 32 -5.56 -11.83 11.44
N ALA A 33 -5.20 -13.11 11.33
CA ALA A 33 -5.16 -13.81 10.05
C ALA A 33 -6.53 -13.91 9.37
N GLN A 34 -7.62 -13.93 10.15
CA GLN A 34 -8.98 -13.94 9.63
C GLN A 34 -9.40 -12.55 9.15
N VAL A 35 -9.12 -11.50 9.94
CA VAL A 35 -9.36 -10.09 9.55
C VAL A 35 -8.64 -9.75 8.25
N VAL A 36 -7.39 -10.19 8.10
CA VAL A 36 -6.62 -9.98 6.86
C VAL A 36 -7.17 -10.79 5.69
N ARG A 37 -7.72 -11.99 5.93
CA ARG A 37 -8.33 -12.81 4.88
C ARG A 37 -9.67 -12.26 4.39
N THR A 38 -10.42 -11.59 5.25
CA THR A 38 -11.69 -10.95 4.85
C THR A 38 -11.48 -9.71 4.00
N SER A 39 -10.29 -9.10 4.05
CA SER A 39 -9.91 -8.04 3.12
C SER A 39 -9.74 -8.62 1.71
N GLN A 40 -10.52 -8.15 0.73
CA GLN A 40 -10.52 -8.54 -0.69
C GLN A 40 -9.24 -8.14 -1.46
N LEU A 41 -8.07 -8.23 -0.82
CA LEU A 41 -6.78 -8.01 -1.46
C LEU A 41 -6.38 -9.26 -2.25
N ALA A 42 -5.88 -9.05 -3.47
CA ALA A 42 -5.43 -10.11 -4.38
C ALA A 42 -4.40 -11.07 -3.74
N GLN A 43 -3.70 -10.62 -2.69
CA GLN A 43 -2.68 -11.39 -1.97
C GLN A 43 -3.02 -11.66 -0.49
N ALA A 44 -4.31 -11.72 -0.13
CA ALA A 44 -4.74 -11.93 1.26
C ALA A 44 -4.15 -13.19 1.93
N ARG A 45 -3.80 -14.23 1.14
CA ARG A 45 -3.17 -15.45 1.65
C ARG A 45 -1.74 -15.23 2.17
N PHE A 46 -0.91 -14.47 1.46
CA PHE A 46 0.45 -14.17 1.93
C PHE A 46 0.42 -13.20 3.10
N LEU A 47 -0.43 -12.18 3.03
CA LEU A 47 -0.54 -11.19 4.11
C LEU A 47 -1.09 -11.81 5.40
N SER A 48 -2.06 -12.70 5.30
CA SER A 48 -2.60 -13.41 6.47
C SER A 48 -1.60 -14.40 7.08
N LEU A 49 -0.80 -15.06 6.24
CA LEU A 49 0.30 -15.90 6.73
C LEU A 49 1.35 -15.04 7.46
N ALA A 50 1.77 -13.93 6.86
CA ALA A 50 2.73 -13.00 7.45
C ALA A 50 2.22 -12.49 8.81
N ALA A 51 0.99 -11.99 8.88
CA ALA A 51 0.37 -11.53 10.12
C ALA A 51 0.34 -12.61 11.20
N ARG A 52 -0.09 -13.83 10.83
CA ARG A 52 -0.13 -14.97 11.75
C ARG A 52 1.25 -15.29 12.30
N VAL A 53 2.24 -15.43 11.41
CA VAL A 53 3.62 -15.79 11.78
C VAL A 53 4.24 -14.72 12.66
N SER A 54 4.07 -13.43 12.33
CA SER A 54 4.56 -12.32 13.15
C SER A 54 4.00 -12.35 14.57
N ILE A 55 2.69 -12.56 14.72
CA ILE A 55 2.04 -12.61 16.05
C ILE A 55 2.50 -13.84 16.84
N VAL A 56 2.62 -15.01 16.21
CA VAL A 56 3.09 -16.23 16.86
C VAL A 56 4.52 -16.06 17.39
N ILE A 57 5.41 -15.45 16.60
CA ILE A 57 6.78 -15.16 17.03
C ILE A 57 6.78 -14.21 18.24
N LEU A 58 5.99 -13.14 18.17
CA LEU A 58 5.90 -12.15 19.25
C LEU A 58 5.34 -12.77 20.54
N ALA A 59 4.27 -13.57 20.43
CA ALA A 59 3.67 -14.27 21.54
C ALA A 59 4.62 -15.32 22.14
N GLY A 60 5.35 -16.05 21.30
CA GLY A 60 6.38 -16.98 21.73
C GLY A 60 7.48 -16.28 22.52
N ALA A 61 7.96 -15.14 22.05
CA ALA A 61 8.96 -14.33 22.75
C ALA A 61 8.45 -13.85 24.13
N MET A 62 7.22 -13.33 24.20
CA MET A 62 6.60 -12.92 25.46
C MET A 62 6.41 -14.10 26.43
N ALA A 63 5.99 -15.26 25.93
CA ALA A 63 5.81 -16.46 26.73
C ALA A 63 7.14 -16.94 27.30
N LEU A 64 8.17 -17.11 26.47
CA LEU A 64 9.51 -17.54 26.89
C LEU A 64 10.11 -16.59 27.94
N ARG A 65 9.92 -15.28 27.75
CA ARG A 65 10.30 -14.26 28.73
C ARG A 65 9.59 -14.44 30.06
N GLN A 66 8.27 -14.70 30.04
CA GLN A 66 7.47 -14.87 31.25
C GLN A 66 7.79 -16.15 32.03
N MET A 67 8.24 -17.21 31.35
CA MET A 67 8.64 -18.48 31.98
C MET A 67 9.88 -18.35 32.88
N GLY A 68 10.60 -17.21 32.83
CA GLY A 68 11.71 -16.94 33.74
C GLY A 68 13.00 -17.69 33.41
N LEU A 69 13.07 -18.38 32.26
CA LEU A 69 14.29 -18.99 31.75
C LEU A 69 15.32 -17.89 31.44
N ALA A 70 16.25 -17.63 32.37
CA ALA A 70 17.32 -16.65 32.20
C ALA A 70 16.86 -15.40 31.44
N ASN A 71 15.86 -14.71 31.98
CA ASN A 71 15.15 -13.59 31.35
C ASN A 71 16.11 -12.58 30.68
N GLU A 72 17.29 -12.38 31.27
CA GLU A 72 18.37 -11.55 30.76
C GLU A 72 19.02 -12.08 29.47
N ILE A 73 19.31 -13.38 29.38
CA ILE A 73 19.85 -14.03 28.18
C ILE A 73 18.82 -13.96 27.05
N ILE A 74 17.56 -14.28 27.34
CA ILE A 74 16.49 -14.22 26.34
C ILE A 74 16.30 -12.79 25.87
N THR A 75 16.20 -11.82 26.77
CA THR A 75 15.99 -10.42 26.39
C THR A 75 17.17 -9.89 25.58
N SER A 76 18.42 -10.18 25.97
CA SER A 76 19.61 -9.72 25.25
C SER A 76 19.79 -10.39 23.88
N ALA A 77 19.50 -11.69 23.77
CA ALA A 77 19.53 -12.38 22.48
C ALA A 77 18.40 -11.90 21.57
N PHE A 78 17.20 -11.68 22.12
CA PHE A 78 16.04 -11.25 21.35
C PHE A 78 16.19 -9.82 20.83
N THR A 79 16.84 -8.91 21.56
CA THR A 79 17.13 -7.56 21.05
C THR A 79 18.13 -7.59 19.89
N ILE A 80 19.19 -8.38 19.98
CA ILE A 80 20.16 -8.57 18.89
C ILE A 80 19.49 -9.21 17.68
N LEU A 81 18.71 -10.27 17.89
CA LEU A 81 17.98 -10.95 16.84
C LEU A 81 16.95 -10.03 16.17
N MET A 82 16.17 -9.30 16.96
CA MET A 82 15.16 -8.37 16.43
C MET A 82 15.83 -7.20 15.70
N GLY A 83 16.98 -6.73 16.18
CA GLY A 83 17.81 -5.78 15.46
C GLY A 83 18.26 -6.32 14.11
N ALA A 84 18.80 -7.54 14.07
CA ALA A 84 19.23 -8.19 12.84
C ALA A 84 18.08 -8.44 11.85
N VAL A 85 16.92 -8.89 12.34
CA VAL A 85 15.71 -9.07 11.54
C VAL A 85 15.21 -7.73 11.00
N GLY A 86 15.19 -6.68 11.82
CA GLY A 86 14.83 -5.33 11.38
C GLY A 86 15.74 -4.82 10.27
N VAL A 87 17.06 -5.01 10.40
CA VAL A 87 18.04 -4.69 9.35
C VAL A 87 17.79 -5.52 8.09
N ALA A 88 17.56 -6.83 8.21
CA ALA A 88 17.26 -7.69 7.06
C ALA A 88 16.01 -7.25 6.31
N ILE A 89 14.95 -6.88 7.04
CA ILE A 89 13.71 -6.33 6.48
C ILE A 89 13.97 -5.00 5.77
N ALA A 90 14.72 -4.08 6.40
CA ALA A 90 15.07 -2.79 5.80
C ALA A 90 15.87 -2.97 4.48
N LEU A 91 16.80 -3.91 4.45
CA LEU A 91 17.56 -4.25 3.24
C LEU A 91 16.65 -4.89 2.18
N ALA A 92 15.78 -5.83 2.55
CA ALA A 92 14.85 -6.47 1.63
C ALA A 92 13.91 -5.45 0.95
N PHE A 93 13.37 -4.50 1.72
CA PHE A 93 12.55 -3.42 1.17
C PHE A 93 13.37 -2.39 0.37
N GLY A 94 14.58 -2.04 0.82
CA GLY A 94 15.45 -1.10 0.11
C GLY A 94 15.93 -1.60 -1.24
N LEU A 95 16.42 -2.86 -1.29
CA LEU A 95 16.87 -3.50 -2.52
C LEU A 95 15.69 -3.94 -3.40
N GLY A 96 14.62 -4.50 -2.81
CA GLY A 96 13.45 -4.99 -3.54
C GLY A 96 12.55 -3.89 -4.10
N GLY A 97 12.48 -2.72 -3.46
CA GLY A 97 11.64 -1.58 -3.88
C GLY A 97 12.34 -0.56 -4.77
N ARG A 98 13.66 -0.68 -5.00
CA ARG A 98 14.47 0.30 -5.75
C ARG A 98 13.85 0.64 -7.11
N GLU A 99 13.46 -0.37 -7.88
CA GLU A 99 12.92 -0.20 -9.23
C GLU A 99 11.57 0.52 -9.20
N THR A 100 10.69 0.17 -8.27
CA THR A 100 9.39 0.83 -8.08
C THR A 100 9.55 2.28 -7.63
N ALA A 101 10.52 2.56 -6.76
CA ALA A 101 10.83 3.91 -6.31
C ALA A 101 11.39 4.79 -7.44
N ALA A 102 12.26 4.23 -8.29
CA ALA A 102 12.81 4.92 -9.46
C ALA A 102 11.68 5.35 -10.42
N ARG A 103 10.76 4.43 -10.75
CA ARG A 103 9.62 4.73 -11.63
C ARG A 103 8.68 5.77 -11.04
N ALA A 104 8.36 5.67 -9.74
CA ALA A 104 7.51 6.64 -9.06
C ALA A 104 8.11 8.06 -9.09
N LEU A 105 9.44 8.17 -8.96
CA LEU A 105 10.14 9.45 -9.03
C LEU A 105 10.18 10.02 -10.45
N GLU A 106 10.37 9.18 -11.46
CA GLU A 106 10.31 9.58 -12.88
C GLU A 106 8.92 10.10 -13.26
N GLU A 107 7.86 9.39 -12.85
CA GLU A 107 6.46 9.80 -13.06
C GLU A 107 6.17 11.15 -12.40
N PHE A 108 6.62 11.33 -11.15
CA PHE A 108 6.48 12.58 -10.41
C PHE A 108 7.26 13.73 -11.06
N ALA A 109 8.50 13.46 -11.51
CA ALA A 109 9.33 14.44 -12.21
C ALA A 109 8.69 14.87 -13.53
N ARG A 110 8.11 13.92 -14.29
CA ARG A 110 7.40 14.18 -15.54
C ARG A 110 6.13 15.00 -15.30
N SER A 111 5.34 14.63 -14.28
CA SER A 111 4.13 15.35 -13.87
C SER A 111 4.42 16.81 -13.47
N ARG A 112 5.52 17.07 -12.76
CA ARG A 112 5.96 18.45 -12.45
C ARG A 112 6.41 19.22 -13.69
N LYS A 113 7.03 18.53 -14.65
CA LYS A 113 7.45 19.15 -15.91
C LYS A 113 6.24 19.54 -16.76
N GLU A 114 5.21 18.71 -16.81
CA GLU A 114 3.96 19.00 -17.53
C GLU A 114 3.13 20.09 -16.85
N ALA A 115 3.10 20.12 -15.51
CA ALA A 115 2.47 21.19 -14.74
C ALA A 115 3.19 22.56 -14.88
N GLY A 116 4.49 22.56 -15.23
CA GLY A 116 5.27 23.78 -15.50
C GLY A 116 5.42 24.13 -16.99
N ALA A 117 5.22 23.17 -17.91
CA ALA A 117 5.44 23.34 -19.35
C ALA A 117 4.15 23.61 -20.14
N ASN A 118 2.98 23.29 -19.60
CA ASN A 118 1.73 23.81 -20.13
C ASN A 118 1.52 25.22 -19.57
N GLY A 119 2.04 26.21 -20.30
CA GLY A 119 1.58 27.58 -20.16
C GLY A 119 0.06 27.67 -20.26
N PRO A 120 -0.55 28.79 -19.82
CA PRO A 120 -2.00 28.97 -19.82
C PRO A 120 -2.58 28.51 -21.16
N PRO A 121 -3.73 27.80 -21.16
CA PRO A 121 -4.31 27.24 -22.36
C PRO A 121 -4.34 28.31 -23.46
N PRO A 122 -3.94 27.98 -24.71
CA PRO A 122 -3.97 28.95 -25.79
C PRO A 122 -5.36 29.57 -25.82
N LYS A 123 -5.41 30.90 -25.64
CA LYS A 123 -6.67 31.66 -25.75
C LYS A 123 -7.33 31.24 -27.05
N PRO A 124 -8.66 31.00 -27.09
CA PRO A 124 -9.36 30.68 -28.33
C PRO A 124 -8.92 31.69 -29.40
N GLN A 125 -8.11 31.23 -30.34
CA GLN A 125 -7.70 32.03 -31.47
C GLN A 125 -8.99 32.22 -32.27
N PRO A 126 -9.43 33.44 -32.61
CA PRO A 126 -10.52 33.61 -33.55
C PRO A 126 -10.11 32.83 -34.79
N SER A 127 -10.82 31.73 -35.03
CA SER A 127 -10.69 30.93 -36.22
C SER A 127 -10.83 31.89 -37.39
N ASN A 128 -9.74 32.15 -38.10
CA ASN A 128 -9.76 32.87 -39.37
C ASN A 128 -10.43 31.98 -40.42
N THR A 129 -11.70 31.66 -40.18
CA THR A 129 -12.71 31.65 -41.23
C THR A 129 -12.95 33.11 -41.60
N ALA A 130 -11.95 33.71 -42.25
CA ALA A 130 -12.30 34.67 -43.28
C ALA A 130 -13.23 33.89 -44.20
N MET A 131 -14.50 34.27 -44.22
CA MET A 131 -15.44 33.72 -45.17
C MET A 131 -14.77 33.84 -46.54
N PRO A 132 -14.70 32.77 -47.34
CA PRO A 132 -14.26 32.93 -48.72
C PRO A 132 -15.10 34.07 -49.34
N PRO A 133 -14.50 34.95 -50.15
CA PRO A 133 -15.25 36.02 -50.81
C PRO A 133 -16.52 35.42 -51.39
N LEU A 134 -17.68 35.98 -51.03
CA LEU A 134 -18.94 35.61 -51.65
C LEU A 134 -18.77 35.92 -53.14
N GLU A 135 -18.46 34.91 -53.96
CA GLU A 135 -18.61 35.01 -55.41
C GLU A 135 -20.10 35.21 -55.64
N MET A 136 -20.48 36.48 -55.80
CA MET A 136 -21.83 36.84 -56.17
C MET A 136 -22.09 36.23 -57.54
N PRO A 137 -23.17 35.43 -57.71
CA PRO A 137 -23.55 34.94 -59.02
C PRO A 137 -23.66 36.14 -59.96
N SER A 138 -22.96 36.05 -61.09
CA SER A 138 -22.98 37.03 -62.16
C SER A 138 -24.43 37.39 -62.52
N GLN A 139 -24.71 38.69 -62.57
CA GLN A 139 -25.98 39.28 -63.02
C GLN A 139 -26.24 39.02 -64.52
N GLN A 140 -26.33 37.76 -64.93
CA GLN A 140 -26.67 37.37 -66.31
C GLN A 140 -27.90 36.47 -66.40
N ASP A 141 -28.59 36.18 -65.29
CA ASP A 141 -29.81 35.34 -65.30
C ASP A 141 -31.03 36.01 -64.64
N ILE A 142 -31.17 37.34 -64.78
CA ILE A 142 -32.42 38.07 -64.48
C ILE A 142 -33.19 38.38 -65.77
N GLY A 143 -33.19 37.42 -66.69
CA GLY A 143 -34.06 37.41 -67.86
C GLY A 143 -34.96 36.19 -67.76
N THR A 144 -36.25 36.34 -68.07
CA THR A 144 -37.20 35.25 -68.28
C THR A 144 -37.75 34.51 -67.05
N TYR A 145 -38.42 35.23 -66.17
CA TYR A 145 -39.69 34.74 -65.61
C TYR A 145 -40.79 35.74 -65.95
N SER A 146 -41.19 35.69 -67.22
CA SER A 146 -42.40 36.33 -67.74
C SER A 146 -43.39 35.21 -68.07
N GLY A 147 -44.58 35.29 -67.49
CA GLY A 147 -45.66 34.32 -67.68
C GLY A 147 -45.83 33.43 -66.44
N SER A 148 -47.00 33.03 -66.00
CA SER A 148 -48.37 33.26 -66.49
C SER A 148 -49.24 32.58 -65.43
N GLY A 149 -50.22 33.29 -64.88
CA GLY A 149 -51.06 32.75 -63.82
C GLY A 149 -52.33 33.56 -63.65
N THR A 150 -53.13 33.57 -64.71
CA THR A 150 -54.55 33.94 -64.69
C THR A 150 -55.38 32.90 -63.95
N ASN A 151 -56.45 33.39 -63.31
CA ASN A 151 -57.60 32.73 -62.67
C ASN A 151 -57.40 32.20 -61.25
#